data_AF-A0A2K4GDM4-F1
#
_entry.id   AF-A0A2K4GDM4-F1
#
_cell.length_a   1.000
_cell.length_b   1.000
_cell.length_c   1.000
_cell.angle_alpha   90.00
_cell.angle_beta   90.00
_cell.angle_gamma   90.00
#
_symmetry.space_group_name_H-M   'P 1'
#
loop_
_entity.id
_entity.type
_entity.pdbx_description
1 polymer ?
#
loop_
_entity_poly.entity_id
_entity_poly.type
_entity_poly.pdbx_seq_one_letter_code
_entity_poly.pdbx_strand_id
1 'polypeptide(L)'
;MSTPLQPVITKAGLRAIWRPDNTGLAAEITHVVVGTAGYTPSNTQTALRSQVAKIPISDGERLSDTLLHVTAIADGPQAYWVREIGFLLADGTLLAVWAHATDVLAYKPADADLLLAYDLSLTALPPGSVTITSTGAGLNLTLAEELAALAAAQIAEMLRGVKQQELLDDQAKLHQMGGQQITNLMDRMRVAEQRQDSDRDGLLTAIAANATGLITLQNLFAKTILGV
;
A
#
# COMPACT_ATOMS: atom_id res chain seq x y z
N MET A 1 10.54 12.18 28.59
CA MET A 1 9.86 11.59 29.76
C MET A 1 8.41 12.02 29.69
N SER A 2 7.50 11.09 29.36
CA SER A 2 6.05 11.39 29.41
C SER A 2 5.65 11.46 30.87
N THR A 3 5.23 12.65 31.33
CA THR A 3 4.65 12.81 32.66
C THR A 3 3.26 12.16 32.66
N PRO A 4 3.02 11.12 33.46
CA PRO A 4 1.71 10.48 33.49
C PRO A 4 0.66 11.47 33.99
N LEU A 5 -0.51 11.47 33.34
CA LEU A 5 -1.63 12.27 33.83
C LEU A 5 -2.11 11.67 35.15
N GLN A 6 -2.30 12.53 36.14
CA GLN A 6 -2.90 12.15 37.43
C GLN A 6 -4.35 12.65 37.47
N PRO A 7 -5.31 11.89 36.91
CA PRO A 7 -6.71 12.25 37.03
C PRO A 7 -7.22 11.97 38.44
N VAL A 8 -8.24 12.74 38.83
CA VAL A 8 -8.99 12.52 40.06
C VAL A 8 -10.05 11.45 39.80
N ILE A 9 -9.98 10.34 40.52
CA ILE A 9 -10.98 9.27 40.47
C ILE A 9 -12.26 9.76 41.15
N THR A 10 -13.40 9.59 40.49
CA THR A 10 -14.69 10.01 41.04
C THR A 10 -15.23 8.96 42.01
N LYS A 11 -16.04 9.40 42.98
CA LYS A 11 -16.75 8.51 43.90
C LYS A 11 -17.75 7.61 43.16
N ALA A 12 -18.32 8.11 42.07
CA ALA A 12 -19.25 7.34 41.23
C ALA A 12 -18.51 6.22 40.48
N GLY A 13 -17.35 6.52 39.91
CA GLY A 13 -16.45 5.58 39.25
C GLY A 13 -15.93 4.51 40.20
N LEU A 14 -15.47 4.92 41.38
CA LEU A 14 -15.08 4.00 42.45
C LEU A 14 -16.25 3.06 42.78
N ARG A 15 -17.44 3.60 43.07
CA ARG A 15 -18.61 2.77 43.38
C ARG A 15 -19.01 1.83 42.22
N ALA A 16 -18.84 2.25 40.97
CA ALA A 16 -19.11 1.41 39.80
C ALA A 16 -18.15 0.21 39.72
N ILE A 17 -16.89 0.40 40.08
CA ILE A 17 -15.90 -0.68 40.22
C ILE A 17 -16.31 -1.65 41.34
N TRP A 18 -16.71 -1.13 42.50
CA TRP A 18 -17.05 -1.93 43.69
C TRP A 18 -18.49 -2.50 43.69
N ARG A 19 -19.22 -2.49 42.56
CA ARG A 19 -20.59 -3.02 42.54
C ARG A 19 -20.61 -4.53 42.86
N PRO A 20 -21.51 -5.00 43.75
CA PRO A 20 -21.63 -6.43 44.08
C PRO A 20 -21.99 -7.32 42.88
N ASP A 21 -22.61 -6.74 41.86
CA ASP A 21 -23.03 -7.44 40.64
C ASP A 21 -21.92 -7.55 39.59
N ASN A 22 -20.73 -6.96 39.83
CA ASN A 22 -19.53 -7.24 39.04
C ASN A 22 -18.97 -8.60 39.48
N THR A 23 -19.64 -9.66 39.03
CA THR A 23 -19.25 -11.05 39.16
C THR A 23 -17.94 -11.29 38.38
N GLY A 24 -16.81 -10.90 38.96
CA GLY A 24 -15.47 -11.20 38.43
C GLY A 24 -15.04 -10.45 37.17
N LEU A 25 -15.81 -9.45 36.70
CA LEU A 25 -15.45 -8.62 35.55
C LEU A 25 -14.99 -7.24 36.04
N ALA A 26 -13.74 -6.89 35.72
CA ALA A 26 -13.17 -5.57 35.94
C ALA A 26 -14.02 -4.48 35.23
N ALA A 27 -14.04 -3.25 35.77
CA ALA A 27 -14.82 -2.17 35.16
C ALA A 27 -14.23 -1.79 33.80
N GLU A 28 -15.05 -1.85 32.74
CA GLU A 28 -14.58 -1.60 31.37
C GLU A 28 -14.64 -0.12 31.00
N ILE A 29 -13.49 0.49 30.65
CA ILE A 29 -13.45 1.81 30.03
C ILE A 29 -13.72 1.66 28.54
N THR A 30 -14.69 2.43 28.02
CA THR A 30 -15.12 2.34 26.60
C THR A 30 -14.96 3.65 25.84
N HIS A 31 -15.06 4.79 26.52
CA HIS A 31 -15.01 6.10 25.88
C HIS A 31 -14.17 7.08 26.68
N VAL A 32 -13.53 8.00 25.96
CA VAL A 32 -12.89 9.20 26.49
C VAL A 32 -13.77 10.39 26.13
N VAL A 33 -14.12 11.21 27.12
CA VAL A 33 -14.82 12.48 26.91
C VAL A 33 -13.82 13.61 27.06
N VAL A 34 -13.96 14.63 26.22
CA VAL A 34 -13.08 15.81 26.24
C VAL A 34 -13.90 17.08 26.34
N GLY A 35 -13.35 18.07 27.02
CA GLY A 35 -14.01 19.34 27.27
C GLY A 35 -13.07 20.54 27.22
N THR A 36 -13.68 21.73 27.19
CA THR A 36 -12.96 23.02 27.08
C THR A 36 -12.90 23.80 28.39
N ALA A 37 -13.62 23.38 29.43
CA ALA A 37 -13.58 24.06 30.71
C ALA A 37 -12.28 23.72 31.46
N GLY A 38 -11.59 24.74 31.99
CA GLY A 38 -10.46 24.54 32.88
C GLY A 38 -10.84 24.85 34.32
N TYR A 39 -10.59 23.91 35.23
CA TYR A 39 -10.90 24.02 36.65
C TYR A 39 -10.14 22.95 37.43
N THR A 40 -10.17 23.01 38.77
CA THR A 40 -9.64 21.94 39.62
C THR A 40 -10.66 20.80 39.74
N PRO A 41 -10.36 19.58 39.28
CA PRO A 41 -11.29 18.47 39.29
C PRO A 41 -11.71 18.06 40.70
N SER A 42 -12.97 17.62 40.84
CA SER A 42 -13.53 17.15 42.11
C SER A 42 -13.96 15.69 42.01
N ASN A 43 -13.74 14.93 43.08
CA ASN A 43 -14.14 13.53 43.16
C ASN A 43 -15.66 13.31 43.22
N THR A 44 -16.47 14.36 43.35
CA THR A 44 -17.95 14.27 43.32
C THR A 44 -18.54 14.44 41.93
N GLN A 45 -17.71 14.68 40.91
CA GLN A 45 -18.20 14.89 39.56
C GLN A 45 -18.75 13.60 38.95
N THR A 46 -19.88 13.74 38.25
CA THR A 46 -20.50 12.66 37.48
C THR A 46 -20.42 12.92 35.97
N ALA A 47 -20.05 14.15 35.57
CA ALA A 47 -19.86 14.57 34.19
C ALA A 47 -18.80 15.69 34.12
N LEU A 48 -18.27 15.91 32.92
CA LEU A 48 -17.45 17.08 32.59
C LEU A 48 -18.29 18.37 32.64
N ARG A 49 -17.64 19.51 32.86
CA ARG A 49 -18.36 20.80 32.95
C ARG A 49 -18.76 21.31 31.57
N SER A 50 -17.90 21.12 30.57
CA SER A 50 -18.13 21.55 29.20
C SER A 50 -17.64 20.48 28.24
N GLN A 51 -18.32 19.33 28.27
CA GLN A 51 -18.06 18.25 27.32
C GLN A 51 -18.34 18.72 25.89
N VAL A 52 -17.34 18.60 25.01
CA VAL A 52 -17.47 18.94 23.58
C VAL A 52 -17.53 17.69 22.71
N ALA A 53 -16.80 16.64 23.09
CA ALA A 53 -16.79 15.40 22.32
C ALA A 53 -16.74 14.16 23.22
N LYS A 54 -17.30 13.07 22.70
CA LYS A 54 -17.25 11.72 23.26
C LYS A 54 -16.60 10.83 22.21
N ILE A 55 -15.44 10.28 22.53
CA ILE A 55 -14.57 9.58 21.61
C ILE A 55 -14.47 8.12 22.08
N PRO A 56 -14.71 7.12 21.21
CA PRO A 56 -14.50 5.72 21.58
C PRO A 56 -13.01 5.44 21.79
N ILE A 57 -12.68 4.54 22.72
CA ILE A 57 -11.29 4.12 22.90
C ILE A 57 -10.84 3.32 21.68
N SER A 58 -9.72 3.77 21.11
CA SER A 58 -9.15 3.20 19.91
C SER A 58 -8.21 2.04 20.24
N ASP A 59 -7.40 2.20 21.29
CA ASP A 59 -6.57 1.15 21.86
C ASP A 59 -6.28 1.32 23.34
N GLY A 60 -5.95 0.23 24.03
CA GLY A 60 -5.70 0.25 25.46
C GLY A 60 -4.79 -0.88 25.91
N GLU A 61 -3.65 -0.53 26.50
CA GLU A 61 -2.67 -1.48 27.02
C GLU A 61 -2.52 -1.32 28.53
N ARG A 62 -2.50 -2.44 29.26
CA ARG A 62 -2.21 -2.41 30.69
C ARG A 62 -0.71 -2.51 30.92
N LEU A 63 -0.07 -1.36 31.16
CA LEU A 63 1.38 -1.27 31.44
C LEU A 63 1.75 -1.85 32.81
N SER A 64 0.87 -1.69 33.81
CA SER A 64 1.09 -2.25 35.14
C SER A 64 -0.23 -2.47 35.88
N ASP A 65 -0.11 -2.91 37.12
CA ASP A 65 -1.28 -3.19 37.94
C ASP A 65 -2.21 -1.99 38.15
N THR A 66 -1.62 -0.79 38.16
CA THR A 66 -2.27 0.50 38.40
C THR A 66 -2.05 1.49 37.26
N LEU A 67 -1.31 1.15 36.21
CA LEU A 67 -1.03 2.04 35.08
C LEU A 67 -1.61 1.46 33.80
N LEU A 68 -2.49 2.21 33.15
CA LEU A 68 -3.15 1.83 31.92
C LEU A 68 -2.80 2.86 30.84
N HIS A 69 -2.23 2.41 29.72
CA HIS A 69 -2.07 3.23 28.54
C HIS A 69 -3.39 3.21 27.75
N VAL A 70 -3.98 4.37 27.52
CA VAL A 70 -5.23 4.51 26.75
C VAL A 70 -4.95 5.41 25.57
N THR A 71 -5.38 4.97 24.39
CA THR A 71 -5.36 5.75 23.16
C THR A 71 -6.76 5.97 22.61
N ALA A 72 -7.04 7.20 22.21
CA ALA A 72 -8.29 7.59 21.58
C ALA A 72 -7.99 8.60 20.47
N ILE A 73 -8.73 8.53 19.37
CA ILE A 73 -8.55 9.43 18.22
C ILE A 73 -9.75 10.35 18.10
N ALA A 74 -9.51 11.65 18.23
CA ALA A 74 -10.52 12.66 17.99
C ALA A 74 -10.51 13.05 16.51
N ASP A 75 -11.43 12.47 15.73
CA ASP A 75 -11.61 12.63 14.27
C ASP A 75 -12.75 13.60 13.89
N GLY A 76 -13.46 14.16 14.88
CA GLY A 76 -14.59 15.06 14.62
C GLY A 76 -14.19 16.36 13.90
N PRO A 77 -15.09 17.07 13.20
CA PRO A 77 -14.74 18.26 12.40
C PRO A 77 -14.51 19.54 13.22
N GLN A 78 -14.68 19.50 14.54
CA GLN A 78 -14.62 20.69 15.39
C GLN A 78 -13.19 20.97 15.86
N ALA A 79 -12.82 22.25 15.89
CA ALA A 79 -11.59 22.72 16.52
C ALA A 79 -11.85 23.16 17.96
N TYR A 80 -11.05 22.66 18.91
CA TYR A 80 -11.19 23.01 20.32
C TYR A 80 -9.91 22.78 21.12
N TRP A 81 -9.77 23.55 22.20
CA TRP A 81 -8.72 23.36 23.19
C TRP A 81 -9.18 22.36 24.25
N VAL A 82 -8.40 21.29 24.43
CA VAL A 82 -8.68 20.26 25.43
C VAL A 82 -8.14 20.71 26.78
N ARG A 83 -9.03 21.02 27.72
CA ARG A 83 -8.67 21.49 29.08
C ARG A 83 -9.21 20.58 30.18
N GLU A 84 -10.15 19.70 29.83
CA GLU A 84 -10.63 18.62 30.67
C GLU A 84 -10.75 17.33 29.85
N ILE A 85 -10.40 16.21 30.48
CA ILE A 85 -10.57 14.85 29.95
C ILE A 85 -11.27 14.01 31.01
N GLY A 86 -12.23 13.20 30.59
CA GLY A 86 -12.88 12.20 31.43
C GLY A 86 -12.82 10.81 30.79
N PHE A 87 -12.78 9.79 31.62
CA PHE A 87 -12.84 8.39 31.19
C PHE A 87 -14.20 7.81 31.57
N LEU A 88 -14.96 7.33 30.59
CA LEU A 88 -16.29 6.73 30.81
C LEU A 88 -16.22 5.21 30.78
N LEU A 89 -16.93 4.61 31.73
CA LEU A 89 -17.19 3.18 31.75
C LEU A 89 -18.27 2.79 30.74
N ALA A 90 -18.39 1.50 30.44
CA ALA A 90 -19.43 0.93 29.58
C ALA A 90 -20.87 1.31 30.01
N ASP A 91 -21.09 1.49 31.32
CA ASP A 91 -22.38 1.91 31.89
C ASP A 91 -22.63 3.42 31.82
N GLY A 92 -21.70 4.19 31.24
CA GLY A 92 -21.77 5.65 31.16
C GLY A 92 -21.31 6.39 32.43
N THR A 93 -20.83 5.68 33.45
CA THR A 93 -20.27 6.31 34.66
C THR A 93 -18.92 6.94 34.38
N LEU A 94 -18.72 8.18 34.83
CA LEU A 94 -17.42 8.84 34.80
C LEU A 94 -16.48 8.24 35.83
N LEU A 95 -15.46 7.50 35.36
CA LEU A 95 -14.47 6.85 36.21
C LEU A 95 -13.52 7.86 36.84
N ALA A 96 -12.86 8.65 35.99
CA ALA A 96 -11.83 9.58 36.38
C ALA A 96 -11.89 10.83 35.51
N VAL A 97 -11.51 11.96 36.09
CA VAL A 97 -11.49 13.26 35.43
C VAL A 97 -10.17 13.95 35.68
N TRP A 98 -9.58 14.47 34.61
CA TRP A 98 -8.46 15.38 34.66
C TRP A 98 -8.93 16.73 34.13
N ALA A 99 -8.58 17.81 34.81
CA ALA A 99 -8.78 19.15 34.33
C ALA A 99 -7.71 20.05 34.93
N HIS A 100 -7.36 21.14 34.24
CA HIS A 100 -6.45 22.14 34.75
C HIS A 100 -7.00 23.55 34.54
N ALA A 101 -6.77 24.46 35.48
CA ALA A 101 -7.36 25.81 35.45
C ALA A 101 -6.74 26.68 34.34
N THR A 102 -5.43 26.62 34.18
CA THR A 102 -4.64 27.44 33.25
C THR A 102 -4.10 26.65 32.06
N ASP A 103 -3.54 25.48 32.34
CA ASP A 103 -2.86 24.68 31.33
C ASP A 103 -3.83 24.01 30.36
N VAL A 104 -3.42 23.99 29.11
CA VAL A 104 -4.15 23.33 28.02
C VAL A 104 -3.42 22.05 27.69
N LEU A 105 -4.14 20.95 27.64
CA LEU A 105 -3.55 19.64 27.44
C LEU A 105 -3.16 19.41 25.98
N ALA A 106 -4.05 19.78 25.06
CA ALA A 106 -3.85 19.64 23.63
C ALA A 106 -4.77 20.58 22.86
N TYR A 107 -4.42 20.88 21.62
CA TYR A 107 -5.29 21.55 20.67
C TYR A 107 -5.72 20.55 19.60
N LYS A 108 -7.02 20.42 19.38
CA LYS A 108 -7.54 19.70 18.24
C LYS A 108 -7.87 20.72 17.13
N PRO A 109 -7.20 20.70 15.97
CA PRO A 109 -7.60 21.50 14.80
C PRO A 109 -8.81 20.87 14.10
N ALA A 110 -9.51 21.64 13.25
CA ALA A 110 -10.68 21.15 12.51
C ALA A 110 -10.32 20.12 11.45
N ASP A 111 -9.20 20.34 10.75
CA ASP A 111 -8.78 19.56 9.57
C ASP A 111 -7.72 18.50 9.89
N ALA A 112 -7.50 18.17 11.17
CA ALA A 112 -6.60 17.09 11.54
C ALA A 112 -7.08 16.33 12.76
N ASP A 113 -6.72 15.05 12.78
CA ASP A 113 -7.02 14.15 13.87
C ASP A 113 -6.07 14.37 15.04
N LEU A 114 -6.61 14.37 16.25
CA LEU A 114 -5.81 14.43 17.46
C LEU A 114 -5.75 13.05 18.11
N LEU A 115 -4.55 12.48 18.13
CA LEU A 115 -4.27 11.24 18.85
C LEU A 115 -4.00 11.55 20.32
N LEU A 116 -4.88 11.07 21.20
CA LEU A 116 -4.80 11.19 22.65
C LEU A 116 -4.26 9.88 23.21
N ALA A 117 -2.95 9.79 23.40
CA ALA A 117 -2.29 8.63 24.01
C ALA A 117 -1.74 9.00 25.40
N TYR A 118 -2.34 8.45 26.45
CA TYR A 118 -2.01 8.84 27.82
C TYR A 118 -1.94 7.64 28.77
N ASP A 119 -1.02 7.76 29.73
CA ASP A 119 -0.88 6.83 30.84
C ASP A 119 -1.80 7.26 31.99
N LEU A 120 -2.84 6.48 32.22
CA LEU A 120 -3.79 6.59 33.30
C LEU A 120 -3.25 5.88 34.55
N SER A 121 -2.83 6.66 35.55
CA SER A 121 -2.43 6.15 36.86
C SER A 121 -3.62 6.00 37.80
N LEU A 122 -4.05 4.76 38.02
CA LEU A 122 -5.10 4.32 38.93
C LEU A 122 -4.55 3.86 40.30
N THR A 123 -3.53 4.53 40.83
CA THR A 123 -2.91 4.16 42.13
C THR A 123 -3.86 4.16 43.32
N ALA A 124 -5.02 4.83 43.21
CA ALA A 124 -6.07 4.83 44.22
C ALA A 124 -7.07 3.65 44.10
N LEU A 125 -6.88 2.74 43.14
CA LEU A 125 -7.70 1.53 42.96
C LEU A 125 -6.88 0.27 43.22
N PRO A 126 -7.50 -0.81 43.74
CA PRO A 126 -6.83 -2.10 43.86
C PRO A 126 -6.47 -2.67 42.48
N PRO A 127 -5.36 -3.42 42.37
CA PRO A 127 -4.90 -3.99 41.11
C PRO A 127 -5.95 -4.91 40.47
N GLY A 128 -6.11 -4.83 39.16
CA GLY A 128 -7.02 -5.69 38.37
C GLY A 128 -8.48 -5.22 38.32
N SER A 129 -8.78 -4.04 38.84
CA SER A 129 -10.16 -3.54 38.93
C SER A 129 -10.73 -2.93 37.64
N VAL A 130 -9.91 -2.70 36.62
CA VAL A 130 -10.29 -2.01 35.39
C VAL A 130 -9.75 -2.74 34.16
N THR A 131 -10.61 -2.93 33.16
CA THR A 131 -10.30 -3.48 31.83
C THR A 131 -10.58 -2.42 30.77
N ILE A 132 -9.91 -2.52 29.61
CA ILE A 132 -10.15 -1.61 28.48
C ILE A 132 -10.74 -2.40 27.34
N THR A 133 -11.87 -1.91 26.82
CA THR A 133 -12.50 -2.46 25.63
C THR A 133 -12.12 -1.58 24.45
N SER A 134 -11.06 -1.98 23.75
CA SER A 134 -10.52 -1.33 22.57
C SER A 134 -11.31 -1.73 21.32
N THR A 135 -11.54 -0.77 20.43
CA THR A 135 -12.11 -1.05 19.10
C THR A 135 -11.06 -1.60 18.11
N GLY A 136 -9.78 -1.65 18.49
CA GLY A 136 -8.67 -2.15 17.66
C GLY A 136 -8.38 -1.31 16.41
N ALA A 137 -9.00 -0.13 16.31
CA ALA A 137 -9.11 0.62 15.06
C ALA A 137 -8.12 1.80 14.96
N GLY A 138 -7.51 2.22 16.07
CA GLY A 138 -6.77 3.50 16.14
C GLY A 138 -5.61 3.61 15.18
N LEU A 139 -4.73 2.62 15.15
CA LEU A 139 -3.54 2.63 14.30
C LEU A 139 -3.81 2.09 12.89
N ASN A 140 -4.86 1.29 12.74
CA ASN A 140 -5.20 0.67 11.46
C ASN A 140 -5.95 1.64 10.54
N LEU A 141 -6.80 2.52 11.10
CA LEU A 141 -7.54 3.51 10.31
C LEU A 141 -6.64 4.60 9.72
N THR A 142 -5.65 5.08 10.48
CA THR A 142 -4.72 6.13 10.01
C THR A 142 -3.79 5.64 8.90
N LEU A 143 -3.54 4.33 8.81
CA LEU A 143 -2.65 3.73 7.81
C LEU A 143 -3.42 3.05 6.66
N ALA A 144 -4.74 2.84 6.81
CA ALA A 144 -5.56 2.14 5.82
C ALA A 144 -5.60 2.88 4.47
N GLU A 145 -5.72 4.20 4.47
CA GLU A 145 -5.77 5.00 3.25
C GLU A 145 -4.42 4.95 2.50
N GLU A 146 -3.31 5.10 3.23
CA GLU A 146 -1.96 5.04 2.67
C GLU A 146 -1.64 3.64 2.10
N LEU A 147 -2.03 2.58 2.81
CA LEU A 147 -1.87 1.20 2.37
C LEU A 147 -2.75 0.87 1.15
N ALA A 148 -3.97 1.40 1.10
CA ALA A 148 -4.85 1.25 -0.06
C ALA A 148 -4.28 1.97 -1.29
N ALA A 149 -3.71 3.16 -1.11
CA ALA A 149 -3.02 3.90 -2.18
C ALA A 149 -1.79 3.14 -2.69
N LEU A 150 -0.98 2.57 -1.79
CA LEU A 150 0.16 1.71 -2.16
C LEU A 150 -0.27 0.46 -2.91
N ALA A 151 -1.31 -0.24 -2.44
CA ALA A 151 -1.84 -1.41 -3.11
C ALA A 151 -2.35 -1.08 -4.52
N ALA A 152 -3.08 0.02 -4.67
CA ALA A 152 -3.53 0.50 -5.98
C ALA A 152 -2.37 0.82 -6.93
N ALA A 153 -1.31 1.47 -6.41
CA ALA A 153 -0.12 1.77 -7.20
C ALA A 153 0.62 0.50 -7.65
N GLN A 154 0.74 -0.50 -6.77
CA GLN A 154 1.33 -1.80 -7.13
C GLN A 154 0.52 -2.54 -8.19
N ILE A 155 -0.81 -2.56 -8.07
CA ILE A 155 -1.69 -3.17 -9.08
C ILE A 155 -1.55 -2.44 -10.42
N ALA A 156 -1.50 -1.11 -10.40
CA ALA A 156 -1.29 -0.32 -11.62
C ALA A 156 0.06 -0.63 -12.27
N GLU A 157 1.12 -0.84 -11.49
CA GLU A 157 2.44 -1.20 -11.99
C GLU A 157 2.46 -2.60 -12.59
N MET A 158 1.85 -3.59 -11.93
CA MET A 158 1.70 -4.94 -12.49
C MET A 158 0.95 -4.90 -13.83
N LEU A 159 -0.12 -4.11 -13.94
CA LEU A 159 -0.89 -3.98 -15.17
C LEU A 159 -0.09 -3.30 -16.29
N ARG A 160 0.74 -2.30 -15.97
CA ARG A 160 1.68 -1.71 -16.94
C ARG A 160 2.72 -2.73 -17.39
N GLY A 161 3.25 -3.53 -16.47
CA GLY A 161 4.20 -4.60 -16.76
C GLY A 161 3.63 -5.63 -17.75
N VAL A 162 2.39 -6.09 -17.54
CA VAL A 162 1.71 -7.02 -18.47
C VAL A 162 1.58 -6.41 -19.87
N LYS A 163 1.13 -5.15 -19.98
CA LYS A 163 1.01 -4.48 -21.28
C LYS A 163 2.35 -4.32 -21.98
N GLN A 164 3.42 -4.03 -21.23
CA GLN A 164 4.76 -3.94 -21.79
C GLN A 164 5.26 -5.30 -22.29
N GLN A 165 4.97 -6.38 -21.55
CA GLN A 165 5.26 -7.75 -21.96
C GLN A 165 4.57 -8.11 -23.28
N GLU A 166 3.28 -7.80 -23.41
CA GLU A 166 2.51 -8.05 -24.64
C GLU A 166 3.12 -7.33 -25.85
N LEU A 167 3.53 -6.06 -25.68
CA LEU A 167 4.19 -5.29 -26.75
C LEU A 167 5.53 -5.92 -27.17
N LEU A 168 6.31 -6.41 -26.20
CA LEU A 168 7.59 -7.07 -26.48
C LEU A 168 7.38 -8.41 -27.22
N ASP A 169 6.38 -9.19 -26.82
CA ASP A 169 6.05 -10.45 -27.47
C ASP A 169 5.59 -10.24 -28.92
N ASP A 170 4.78 -9.22 -29.17
CA ASP A 170 4.36 -8.88 -30.53
C ASP A 170 5.52 -8.37 -31.38
N GLN A 171 6.43 -7.57 -30.81
CA GLN A 171 7.65 -7.16 -31.49
C GLN A 171 8.56 -8.36 -31.81
N ALA A 172 8.69 -9.31 -30.88
CA ALA A 172 9.48 -10.53 -31.09
C ALA A 172 8.92 -11.38 -32.24
N LYS A 173 7.58 -11.53 -32.33
CA LYS A 173 6.92 -12.21 -33.47
C LYS A 173 7.21 -11.52 -34.79
N LEU A 174 7.16 -10.18 -34.84
CA LEU A 174 7.48 -9.41 -36.05
C LEU A 174 8.93 -9.64 -36.50
N HIS A 175 9.88 -9.61 -35.57
CA HIS A 175 11.28 -9.91 -35.87
C HIS A 175 11.49 -11.34 -36.36
N GLN A 176 10.79 -12.32 -35.76
CA GLN A 176 10.86 -13.71 -36.19
C GLN A 176 10.32 -13.89 -37.62
N MET A 177 9.16 -13.29 -37.94
CA MET A 177 8.62 -13.31 -39.30
C MET A 177 9.55 -12.63 -40.31
N GLY A 178 10.11 -11.47 -39.95
CA GLY A 178 11.10 -10.79 -40.79
C GLY A 178 12.34 -11.64 -41.03
N GLY A 179 12.87 -12.29 -40.00
CA GLY A 179 13.99 -13.23 -40.11
C GLY A 179 13.68 -14.41 -41.03
N GLN A 180 12.48 -15.00 -40.93
CA GLN A 180 12.04 -16.08 -41.82
C GLN A 180 11.94 -15.63 -43.28
N GLN A 181 11.41 -14.42 -43.52
CA GLN A 181 11.34 -13.85 -44.87
C GLN A 181 12.73 -13.62 -45.46
N ILE A 182 13.65 -13.08 -44.67
CA ILE A 182 15.04 -12.87 -45.07
C ILE A 182 15.70 -14.21 -45.43
N THR A 183 15.54 -15.25 -44.61
CA THR A 183 16.05 -16.60 -44.92
C THR A 183 15.45 -17.14 -46.22
N ASN A 184 14.13 -17.03 -46.40
CA ASN A 184 13.47 -17.49 -47.62
C ASN A 184 13.98 -16.76 -48.87
N LEU A 185 14.16 -15.43 -48.78
CA LEU A 185 14.71 -14.63 -49.86
C LEU A 185 16.16 -15.03 -50.17
N MET A 186 16.99 -15.25 -49.14
CA MET A 186 18.36 -15.72 -49.32
C MET A 186 18.42 -17.08 -50.03
N ASP A 187 17.56 -18.03 -49.66
CA ASP A 187 17.47 -19.33 -50.33
C ASP A 187 17.06 -19.19 -51.80
N ARG A 188 16.05 -18.35 -52.08
CA ARG A 188 15.61 -18.07 -53.44
C ARG A 188 16.67 -17.39 -54.28
N MET A 189 17.41 -16.43 -53.72
CA MET A 189 18.51 -15.76 -54.41
C MET A 189 19.63 -16.75 -54.71
N ARG A 190 20.03 -17.58 -53.74
CA ARG A 190 21.05 -18.62 -53.94
C ARG A 190 20.68 -19.57 -55.08
N VAL A 191 19.42 -19.99 -55.17
CA VAL A 191 18.94 -20.84 -56.27
C VAL A 191 18.96 -20.09 -57.61
N ALA A 192 18.60 -18.81 -57.63
CA ALA A 192 18.66 -18.00 -58.84
C ALA A 192 20.09 -17.79 -59.35
N GLU A 193 21.03 -17.50 -58.45
CA GLU A 193 22.47 -17.38 -58.75
C GLU A 193 23.03 -18.69 -59.34
N GLN A 194 22.71 -19.83 -58.72
CA GLN A 194 23.12 -21.15 -59.25
C GLN A 194 22.57 -21.43 -60.65
N ARG A 195 21.33 -21.05 -60.92
CA ARG A 195 20.75 -21.17 -62.27
C ARG A 195 21.47 -20.28 -63.26
N GLN A 196 21.75 -19.04 -62.88
CA GLN A 196 22.46 -18.09 -63.74
C GLN A 196 23.88 -18.59 -64.07
N ASP A 197 24.60 -19.14 -63.11
CA ASP A 197 25.93 -19.73 -63.33
C ASP A 197 25.84 -20.94 -64.28
N SER A 198 24.88 -21.84 -64.06
CA SER A 198 24.65 -22.99 -64.93
C SER A 198 24.26 -22.57 -66.36
N ASP A 199 23.40 -21.57 -66.50
CA ASP A 199 22.98 -21.04 -67.80
C ASP A 199 24.17 -20.40 -68.53
N ARG A 200 25.01 -19.64 -67.80
CA ARG A 200 26.24 -19.05 -68.33
C ARG A 200 27.20 -20.13 -68.83
N ASP A 201 27.45 -21.17 -68.05
CA ASP A 201 28.32 -22.29 -68.45
C ASP A 201 27.74 -23.06 -69.65
N GLY A 202 26.42 -23.26 -69.68
CA GLY A 202 25.72 -23.85 -70.82
C GLY A 202 25.86 -23.02 -72.10
N LEU A 203 25.70 -21.69 -72.01
CA LEU A 203 25.89 -20.78 -73.14
C LEU A 203 27.35 -20.79 -73.63
N LEU A 204 28.34 -20.75 -72.74
CA LEU A 204 29.75 -20.85 -73.11
C LEU A 204 30.06 -22.17 -73.83
N THR A 205 29.50 -23.27 -73.34
CA THR A 205 29.65 -24.60 -73.96
C THR A 205 29.02 -24.65 -75.35
N ALA A 206 27.81 -24.11 -75.52
CA ALA A 206 27.13 -24.04 -76.81
C ALA A 206 27.90 -23.16 -77.83
N ILE A 207 28.43 -22.03 -77.38
CA ILE A 207 29.28 -21.16 -78.21
C ILE A 207 30.54 -21.91 -78.65
N ALA A 208 31.23 -22.60 -77.74
CA ALA A 208 32.43 -23.37 -78.05
C ALA A 208 32.17 -24.53 -79.03
N ALA A 209 31.05 -25.25 -78.87
CA ALA A 209 30.63 -26.31 -79.77
C ALA A 209 30.35 -25.77 -81.18
N ASN A 210 29.60 -24.66 -81.28
CA ASN A 210 29.31 -24.01 -82.55
C ASN A 210 30.58 -23.49 -83.24
N ALA A 211 31.50 -22.86 -82.51
CA ALA A 211 32.78 -22.41 -83.06
C ALA A 211 33.63 -23.58 -83.59
N THR A 212 33.69 -24.68 -82.84
CA THR A 212 34.39 -25.91 -83.26
C THR A 212 33.77 -26.49 -84.52
N GLY A 213 32.43 -26.55 -84.60
CA GLY A 213 31.69 -27.01 -85.77
C GLY A 213 31.94 -26.14 -87.01
N LEU A 214 32.01 -24.82 -86.84
CA LEU A 214 32.35 -23.90 -87.94
C LEU A 214 33.78 -24.11 -88.43
N ILE A 215 34.75 -24.27 -87.51
CA ILE A 215 36.16 -24.51 -87.86
C ILE A 215 36.33 -25.84 -88.60
N THR A 216 35.66 -26.91 -88.16
CA THR A 216 35.74 -28.22 -88.84
C THR A 216 35.12 -28.17 -90.23
N LEU A 217 33.99 -27.47 -90.41
CA LEU A 217 33.39 -27.23 -91.72
C LEU A 217 34.32 -26.42 -92.64
N GLN A 218 34.95 -25.36 -92.14
CA GLN A 218 35.93 -24.58 -92.89
C GLN A 218 37.14 -25.43 -93.33
N ASN A 219 37.65 -26.29 -92.44
CA ASN A 219 38.78 -27.17 -92.74
C ASN A 219 38.42 -28.24 -93.79
N LEU A 220 37.22 -28.84 -93.69
CA LEU A 220 36.69 -29.76 -94.70
C LEU A 220 36.55 -29.10 -96.08
N PHE A 221 36.02 -27.87 -96.11
CA PHE A 221 35.89 -27.10 -97.34
C PHE A 221 37.26 -26.77 -97.96
N ALA A 222 38.22 -26.31 -97.15
CA ALA A 222 39.58 -26.02 -97.59
C ALA A 222 40.26 -27.28 -98.18
N LYS A 223 40.19 -28.42 -97.50
CA LYS A 223 40.75 -29.69 -97.99
C LYS A 223 40.12 -30.15 -99.31
N THR A 224 38.79 -29.98 -99.45
CA THR A 224 38.05 -30.47 -100.62
C THR A 224 38.29 -29.61 -101.86
N ILE A 225 38.49 -28.29 -101.68
CA ILE A 225 38.54 -27.33 -102.81
C ILE A 225 39.96 -26.86 -103.13
N LEU A 226 40.81 -26.66 -102.11
CA LEU A 226 42.15 -26.10 -102.30
C LEU A 226 43.25 -27.17 -102.36
N GLY A 227 42.94 -28.44 -102.02
CA GLY A 227 43.86 -29.56 -102.15
C GLY A 227 45.09 -29.50 -101.23
N VAL A 228 45.04 -28.70 -100.16
CA VAL A 228 46.05 -28.60 -99.09
C VAL A 228 45.47 -29.11 -97.78
#